data_AF-A0A318Y723-F1
#
_entry.id   AF-A0A318Y723-F1
#
_cell.length_a   1.000
_cell.length_b   1.000
_cell.length_c   1.000
_cell.angle_alpha   90.00
_cell.angle_beta   90.00
_cell.angle_gamma   90.00
#
_symmetry.space_group_name_H-M   'P 1'
#
loop_
_entity.id
_entity.type
_entity.pdbx_description
1 polymer ?
#
loop_
_entity_poly.entity_id
_entity_poly.type
_entity_poly.pdbx_seq_one_letter_code
_entity_poly.pdbx_strand_id
1 'polypeptide(L)'
;MAPRFIPEQGTAPNVPRDAKQTHDTLKSGGVVIIPTDVGYALLTSTQAGVQRIFSAKDRREGHNIGIIGTYKQHREIHVLSEAKFEMTRVLTEDMAMIVGIIAKYDTENLHPRLAALEPATLSQVTKGDTVSIAVPEGPFLRELGRLCDDDPTGMLTFGTSANLSGQGQRFRVEDIEPKVIDAVDLVVDYGLQKWQVYKRGGMNFDAENMKVLRKGAGYEVFRDRMLRWFPRLLEEAGVTMEEDREYQARDPEA
;
A
#
# COMPACT_ATOMS: atom_id res chain seq x y z
N MET A 1 8.42 1.08 24.97
CA MET A 1 9.57 0.17 24.75
C MET A 1 10.23 0.57 23.44
N ALA A 2 11.54 0.37 23.29
CA ALA A 2 12.20 0.66 22.01
C ALA A 2 11.69 -0.32 20.93
N PRO A 3 11.55 0.13 19.66
CA PRO A 3 11.16 -0.75 18.57
C PRO A 3 12.18 -1.87 18.39
N ARG A 4 11.69 -3.08 18.08
CA ARG A 4 12.56 -4.18 17.66
C ARG A 4 12.88 -4.04 16.17
N PHE A 5 14.11 -4.34 15.77
CA PHE A 5 14.51 -4.34 14.36
C PHE A 5 14.69 -5.77 13.86
N ILE A 6 14.17 -6.05 12.67
CA ILE A 6 14.43 -7.31 11.96
C ILE A 6 14.74 -7.07 10.48
N PRO A 7 15.62 -7.89 9.88
CA PRO A 7 16.51 -8.83 10.55
C PRO A 7 17.54 -8.08 11.44
N GLU A 8 18.24 -8.80 12.32
CA GLU A 8 19.32 -8.18 13.10
C GLU A 8 20.43 -7.71 12.15
N GLN A 9 21.10 -6.59 12.49
CA GLN A 9 22.18 -6.07 11.66
C GLN A 9 23.26 -7.13 11.42
N GLY A 10 23.66 -7.31 10.16
CA GLY A 10 24.62 -8.34 9.76
C GLY A 10 24.00 -9.71 9.48
N THR A 11 22.67 -9.86 9.56
CA THR A 11 21.96 -11.10 9.19
C THR A 11 21.12 -10.91 7.92
N ALA A 12 21.01 -11.97 7.11
CA ALA A 12 20.21 -11.94 5.90
C ALA A 12 18.70 -11.89 6.23
N PRO A 13 17.87 -11.20 5.42
CA PRO A 13 16.41 -11.27 5.53
C PRO A 13 15.89 -12.70 5.44
N ASN A 14 14.87 -13.03 6.23
CA ASN A 14 14.16 -14.29 6.15
C ASN A 14 12.67 -13.99 6.01
N VAL A 15 12.20 -13.87 4.77
CA VAL A 15 10.84 -13.41 4.45
C VAL A 15 9.75 -14.17 5.24
N PRO A 16 9.70 -15.51 5.26
CA PRO A 16 8.68 -16.23 6.03
C PRO A 16 8.70 -15.92 7.52
N ARG A 17 9.89 -15.90 8.14
CA ARG A 17 10.03 -15.61 9.57
C ARG A 17 9.67 -14.16 9.88
N ASP A 18 10.18 -13.23 9.09
CA ASP A 18 10.02 -11.80 9.34
C ASP A 18 8.56 -11.40 9.12
N ALA A 19 7.91 -11.89 8.06
CA ALA A 19 6.47 -11.69 7.82
C ALA A 19 5.61 -12.31 8.92
N LYS A 20 5.95 -13.51 9.42
CA LYS A 20 5.27 -14.14 10.58
C LYS A 20 5.36 -13.27 11.83
N GLN A 21 6.55 -12.73 12.12
CA GLN A 21 6.74 -11.84 13.26
C GLN A 21 5.98 -10.52 13.10
N THR A 22 5.95 -9.95 11.89
CA THR A 22 5.14 -8.76 11.58
C THR A 22 3.66 -9.04 11.76
N HIS A 23 3.15 -10.15 11.21
CA HIS A 23 1.78 -10.58 11.38
C HIS A 23 1.40 -10.73 12.87
N ASP A 24 2.23 -11.41 13.67
CA ASP A 24 1.97 -11.60 15.10
C ASP A 24 1.98 -10.26 15.87
N THR A 25 2.84 -9.32 15.47
CA THR A 25 2.88 -7.97 16.05
C THR A 25 1.59 -7.20 15.74
N LEU A 26 1.15 -7.22 14.48
CA LEU A 26 -0.12 -6.61 14.06
C LEU A 26 -1.31 -7.24 14.77
N LYS A 27 -1.37 -8.58 14.83
CA LYS A 27 -2.43 -9.33 15.51
C LYS A 27 -2.54 -9.01 17.00
N SER A 28 -1.41 -8.66 17.63
CA SER A 28 -1.35 -8.22 19.03
C SER A 28 -1.71 -6.73 19.22
N GLY A 29 -2.13 -6.04 18.15
CA GLY A 29 -2.50 -4.62 18.15
C GLY A 29 -1.32 -3.66 18.00
N GLY A 30 -0.14 -4.15 17.63
CA GLY A 30 1.06 -3.34 17.45
C GLY A 30 1.07 -2.53 16.15
N VAL A 31 1.97 -1.55 16.11
CA VAL A 31 2.29 -0.76 14.91
C VAL A 31 3.66 -1.18 14.41
N VAL A 32 3.82 -1.26 13.09
CA VAL A 32 5.08 -1.69 12.47
C VAL A 32 5.52 -0.71 11.38
N ILE A 33 6.82 -0.66 11.10
CA ILE A 33 7.40 -0.10 9.88
C ILE A 33 7.84 -1.26 9.00
N ILE A 34 7.45 -1.22 7.72
CA ILE A 34 7.71 -2.28 6.75
C ILE A 34 8.25 -1.73 5.43
N PRO A 35 9.04 -2.52 4.69
CA PRO A 35 9.51 -2.16 3.36
C PRO A 35 8.39 -2.36 2.31
N THR A 36 8.38 -1.49 1.31
CA THR A 36 7.61 -1.65 0.05
C THR A 36 8.52 -1.26 -1.11
N ASP A 37 8.23 -1.69 -2.34
CA ASP A 37 9.04 -1.33 -3.53
C ASP A 37 9.16 0.20 -3.72
N VAL A 38 8.19 0.96 -3.18
CA VAL A 38 8.08 2.43 -3.25
C VAL A 38 8.47 3.14 -1.95
N GLY A 39 9.24 2.50 -1.07
CA GLY A 39 9.72 3.06 0.20
C GLY A 39 9.06 2.42 1.42
N TYR A 40 9.29 2.98 2.61
CA TYR A 40 8.80 2.42 3.86
C TYR A 40 7.37 2.89 4.19
N ALA A 41 6.60 2.00 4.83
CA ALA A 41 5.25 2.27 5.29
C ALA A 41 5.07 1.94 6.78
N LEU A 42 4.26 2.75 7.46
CA LEU A 42 3.69 2.43 8.75
C LEU A 42 2.45 1.56 8.53
N LEU A 43 2.26 0.55 9.36
CA LEU A 43 1.17 -0.42 9.24
C LEU A 43 0.61 -0.80 10.62
N THR A 44 -0.70 -1.00 10.68
CA THR A 44 -1.46 -1.48 11.85
C THR A 44 -2.67 -2.28 11.37
N SER A 45 -3.33 -3.04 12.25
CA SER A 45 -4.62 -3.68 12.00
C SER A 45 -5.74 -3.21 12.94
N THR A 46 -5.46 -2.24 13.81
CA THR A 46 -6.41 -1.77 14.85
C THR A 46 -6.62 -0.26 14.82
N GLN A 47 -7.77 0.21 15.31
CA GLN A 47 -8.07 1.63 15.45
C GLN A 47 -7.07 2.36 16.36
N ALA A 48 -6.70 1.74 17.48
CA ALA A 48 -5.72 2.28 18.40
C ALA A 48 -4.35 2.48 17.74
N GLY A 49 -3.93 1.55 16.88
CA GLY A 49 -2.71 1.71 16.09
C GLY A 49 -2.85 2.79 15.01
N VAL A 50 -4.02 2.99 14.40
CA VAL A 50 -4.23 4.10 13.44
C VAL A 50 -4.05 5.45 14.15
N GLN A 51 -4.61 5.59 15.35
CA GLN A 51 -4.42 6.78 16.19
C GLN A 51 -2.93 7.00 16.51
N ARG A 52 -2.21 5.94 16.90
CA ARG A 52 -0.76 6.01 17.18
C ARG A 52 0.04 6.47 15.96
N ILE A 53 -0.26 5.92 14.77
CA ILE A 53 0.35 6.33 13.50
C ILE A 53 0.07 7.81 13.22
N PHE A 54 -1.16 8.28 13.42
CA PHE A 54 -1.52 9.68 13.13
C PHE A 54 -0.83 10.66 14.08
N SER A 55 -0.78 10.33 15.37
CA SER A 55 -0.04 11.12 16.37
C SER A 55 1.46 11.18 16.07
N ALA A 56 2.07 10.07 15.64
CA ALA A 56 3.49 10.04 15.29
C ALA A 56 3.81 10.92 14.06
N LYS A 57 2.87 11.02 13.12
CA LYS A 57 3.03 11.75 11.84
C LYS A 57 2.61 13.23 11.90
N ASP A 58 2.19 13.73 13.05
CA ASP A 58 1.56 15.05 13.21
C ASP A 58 0.43 15.27 12.20
N ARG A 59 -0.36 14.22 11.98
CA ARG A 59 -1.45 14.22 11.00
C ARG A 59 -2.74 14.68 11.67
N ARG A 60 -3.55 15.48 10.96
CA ARG A 60 -4.85 15.94 11.47
C ARG A 60 -5.80 14.75 11.71
N GLU A 61 -6.67 14.87 12.69
CA GLU A 61 -7.76 13.92 12.89
C GLU A 61 -8.67 13.85 11.65
N GLY A 62 -9.22 12.67 11.36
CA GLY A 62 -10.13 12.45 10.23
C GLY A 62 -9.49 12.29 8.85
N HIS A 63 -8.15 12.25 8.74
CA HIS A 63 -7.51 11.90 7.48
C HIS A 63 -7.74 10.42 7.11
N ASN A 64 -7.91 10.16 5.81
CA ASN A 64 -8.04 8.79 5.31
C ASN A 64 -6.70 8.03 5.38
N ILE A 65 -6.79 6.73 5.63
CA ILE A 65 -5.69 5.74 5.58
C ILE A 65 -6.09 4.62 4.61
N GLY A 66 -5.13 4.15 3.79
CA GLY A 66 -5.43 3.09 2.82
C GLY A 66 -5.27 1.70 3.43
N ILE A 67 -5.90 0.71 2.82
CA ILE A 67 -5.57 -0.69 3.07
C ILE A 67 -4.30 -1.03 2.29
N ILE A 68 -3.32 -1.66 2.93
CA ILE A 68 -2.27 -2.41 2.23
C ILE A 68 -2.71 -3.87 2.30
N GLY A 69 -3.00 -4.46 1.16
CA GLY A 69 -3.74 -5.73 1.10
C GLY A 69 -3.24 -6.65 0.01
N THR A 70 -4.05 -7.64 -0.33
CA THR A 70 -3.75 -8.62 -1.39
C THR A 70 -4.66 -8.43 -2.59
N TYR A 71 -4.31 -9.04 -3.72
CA TYR A 71 -5.22 -9.13 -4.86
C TYR A 71 -6.53 -9.85 -4.49
N LYS A 72 -6.47 -10.87 -3.62
CA LYS A 72 -7.66 -11.55 -3.09
C LYS A 72 -8.58 -10.58 -2.35
N GLN A 73 -8.05 -9.79 -1.41
CA GLN A 73 -8.83 -8.77 -0.69
C GLN A 73 -9.39 -7.72 -1.63
N HIS A 74 -8.60 -7.27 -2.61
CA HIS A 74 -9.07 -6.39 -3.67
C HIS A 74 -10.29 -6.98 -4.41
N ARG A 75 -10.22 -8.26 -4.79
CA ARG A 75 -11.28 -8.96 -5.51
C ARG A 75 -12.53 -9.22 -4.68
N GLU A 76 -12.37 -9.49 -3.39
CA GLU A 76 -13.47 -9.76 -2.46
C GLU A 76 -14.20 -8.48 -2.00
N ILE A 77 -13.49 -7.35 -1.93
CA ILE A 77 -14.02 -6.10 -1.38
C ILE A 77 -14.51 -5.13 -2.46
N HIS A 78 -13.80 -5.01 -3.58
CA HIS A 78 -14.21 -4.08 -4.63
C HIS A 78 -15.33 -4.65 -5.51
N VAL A 79 -16.16 -3.76 -6.04
CA VAL A 79 -17.17 -4.06 -7.06
C VAL A 79 -16.63 -3.57 -8.40
N LEU A 80 -16.14 -4.50 -9.23
CA LEU A 80 -15.57 -4.22 -10.55
C LEU A 80 -15.93 -5.33 -11.54
N SER A 81 -15.75 -5.08 -12.84
CA SER A 81 -15.87 -6.12 -13.87
C SER A 81 -14.67 -7.07 -13.85
N GLU A 82 -14.86 -8.28 -14.37
CA GLU A 82 -13.78 -9.28 -14.46
C GLU A 82 -12.56 -8.78 -15.21
N ALA A 83 -12.75 -8.02 -16.30
CA ALA A 83 -11.64 -7.46 -17.07
C ALA A 83 -10.78 -6.47 -16.26
N LYS A 84 -11.39 -5.73 -15.32
CA LYS A 84 -10.66 -4.81 -14.44
C LYS A 84 -9.93 -5.56 -13.32
N PHE A 85 -10.51 -6.66 -12.82
CA PHE A 85 -9.80 -7.55 -11.91
C PHE A 85 -8.61 -8.22 -12.60
N GLU A 86 -8.78 -8.71 -13.82
CA GLU A 86 -7.70 -9.27 -14.63
C GLU A 86 -6.58 -8.24 -14.85
N MET A 87 -6.92 -6.99 -15.15
CA MET A 87 -5.95 -5.89 -15.25
C MET A 87 -5.12 -5.75 -13.96
N THR A 88 -5.76 -5.67 -12.79
CA THR A 88 -5.02 -5.57 -11.53
C THR A 88 -4.14 -6.80 -11.30
N ARG A 89 -4.65 -8.01 -11.54
CA ARG A 89 -3.91 -9.28 -11.38
C ARG A 89 -2.64 -9.30 -12.23
N VAL A 90 -2.75 -8.97 -13.52
CA VAL A 90 -1.63 -8.96 -14.45
C VAL A 90 -0.60 -7.90 -14.06
N LEU A 91 -1.03 -6.68 -13.73
CA LEU A 91 -0.09 -5.62 -13.34
C LEU A 91 0.67 -5.95 -12.06
N THR A 92 -0.01 -6.56 -11.09
CA THR A 92 0.51 -6.78 -9.74
C THR A 92 1.17 -8.15 -9.60
N GLU A 93 0.42 -9.24 -9.72
CA GLU A 93 0.87 -10.60 -9.43
C GLU A 93 1.83 -11.15 -10.50
N ASP A 94 1.53 -10.89 -11.78
CA ASP A 94 2.30 -11.41 -12.91
C ASP A 94 3.49 -10.51 -13.25
N MET A 95 3.31 -9.19 -13.14
CA MET A 95 4.28 -8.19 -13.62
C MET A 95 4.95 -7.38 -12.50
N ALA A 96 4.75 -7.80 -11.25
CA ALA A 96 5.40 -7.32 -10.05
C ALA A 96 5.40 -5.78 -9.96
N MET A 97 4.21 -5.20 -9.84
CA MET A 97 4.02 -3.76 -9.65
C MET A 97 3.07 -3.48 -8.50
N ILE A 98 3.43 -2.57 -7.60
CA ILE A 98 2.51 -2.01 -6.61
C ILE A 98 1.57 -0.99 -7.26
N VAL A 99 0.26 -1.20 -7.06
CA VAL A 99 -0.77 -0.26 -7.51
C VAL A 99 -1.76 0.00 -6.37
N GLY A 100 -1.99 1.27 -6.05
CA GLY A 100 -3.10 1.71 -5.21
C GLY A 100 -4.39 1.70 -6.01
N ILE A 101 -5.24 0.71 -5.81
CA ILE A 101 -6.53 0.61 -6.50
C ILE A 101 -7.61 1.28 -5.65
N ILE A 102 -8.33 2.23 -6.25
CA ILE A 102 -9.51 2.87 -5.67
C ILE A 102 -10.71 2.44 -6.50
N ALA A 103 -11.69 1.85 -5.84
CA ALA A 103 -12.93 1.44 -6.48
C ALA A 103 -14.08 1.41 -5.47
N LYS A 104 -15.29 1.19 -5.99
CA LYS A 104 -16.47 1.04 -5.16
C LYS A 104 -16.44 -0.25 -4.36
N TYR A 105 -17.12 -0.24 -3.21
CA TYR A 105 -17.49 -1.42 -2.44
C TYR A 105 -19.00 -1.42 -2.20
N ASP A 106 -19.56 -2.58 -1.81
CA ASP A 106 -20.98 -2.65 -1.46
C ASP A 106 -21.21 -2.00 -0.08
N THR A 107 -21.84 -0.82 -0.07
CA THR A 107 -22.13 -0.05 1.15
C THR A 107 -23.33 -0.58 1.93
N GLU A 108 -24.17 -1.41 1.31
CA GLU A 108 -25.38 -1.98 1.92
C GLU A 108 -25.08 -3.36 2.52
N ASN A 109 -24.30 -4.18 1.82
CA ASN A 109 -23.87 -5.52 2.24
C ASN A 109 -22.34 -5.57 2.36
N LEU A 110 -21.83 -4.96 3.43
CA LEU A 110 -20.38 -4.92 3.69
C LEU A 110 -19.77 -6.32 3.66
N HIS A 111 -18.66 -6.48 2.92
CA HIS A 111 -17.83 -7.68 2.99
C HIS A 111 -17.45 -7.97 4.46
N PRO A 112 -17.40 -9.23 4.93
CA PRO A 112 -17.12 -9.56 6.33
C PRO A 112 -15.88 -8.88 6.93
N ARG A 113 -14.82 -8.72 6.12
CA ARG A 113 -13.60 -8.00 6.55
C ARG A 113 -13.85 -6.51 6.85
N LEU A 114 -14.73 -5.85 6.10
CA LEU A 114 -15.11 -4.46 6.35
C LEU A 114 -16.14 -4.36 7.50
N ALA A 115 -17.08 -5.30 7.56
CA ALA A 115 -18.10 -5.37 8.61
C ALA A 115 -17.51 -5.60 10.02
N ALA A 116 -16.36 -6.29 10.09
CA ALA A 116 -15.64 -6.53 11.34
C ALA A 116 -14.89 -5.29 11.88
N LEU A 117 -14.76 -4.22 11.09
CA LEU A 117 -14.02 -3.03 11.50
C LEU A 117 -14.82 -2.20 12.51
N GLU A 118 -14.10 -1.54 13.42
CA GLU A 118 -14.68 -0.47 14.23
C GLU A 118 -15.23 0.63 13.31
N PRO A 119 -16.37 1.27 13.64
CA PRO A 119 -16.95 2.33 12.79
C PRO A 119 -15.97 3.46 12.48
N ALA A 120 -15.12 3.81 13.45
CA ALA A 120 -14.07 4.81 13.28
C ALA A 120 -13.06 4.38 12.21
N THR A 121 -12.60 3.12 12.23
CA THR A 121 -11.68 2.58 11.23
C THR A 121 -12.35 2.53 9.86
N LEU A 122 -13.60 2.03 9.77
CA LEU A 122 -14.34 1.96 8.51
C LEU A 122 -14.44 3.35 7.85
N SER A 123 -14.77 4.38 8.63
CA SER A 123 -14.84 5.77 8.13
C SER A 123 -13.50 6.33 7.65
N GLN A 124 -12.38 5.85 8.19
CA GLN A 124 -11.04 6.30 7.83
C GLN A 124 -10.48 5.57 6.61
N VAL A 125 -10.91 4.33 6.35
CA VAL A 125 -10.48 3.56 5.18
C VAL A 125 -11.34 3.77 3.94
N THR A 126 -12.52 4.37 4.10
CA THR A 126 -13.47 4.64 3.01
C THR A 126 -13.58 6.13 2.69
N LYS A 127 -14.10 6.44 1.50
CA LYS A 127 -14.51 7.78 1.10
C LYS A 127 -15.75 7.70 0.22
N GLY A 128 -16.90 8.07 0.77
CA GLY A 128 -18.18 7.81 0.11
C GLY A 128 -18.37 6.31 -0.08
N ASP A 129 -18.63 5.90 -1.32
CA ASP A 129 -18.79 4.50 -1.74
C ASP A 129 -17.48 3.84 -2.17
N THR A 130 -16.32 4.51 -1.99
CA THR A 130 -15.01 3.97 -2.42
C THR A 130 -14.12 3.56 -1.26
N VAL A 131 -13.25 2.58 -1.52
CA VAL A 131 -12.16 2.15 -0.64
C VAL A 131 -10.87 2.07 -1.45
N SER A 132 -9.73 2.34 -0.79
CA SER A 132 -8.40 2.27 -1.41
C SER A 132 -7.65 1.05 -0.91
N ILE A 133 -7.24 0.16 -1.81
CA ILE A 133 -6.43 -1.02 -1.52
C ILE A 133 -5.16 -0.94 -2.36
N ALA A 134 -4.02 -0.76 -1.70
CA ALA A 134 -2.71 -0.93 -2.32
C ALA A 134 -2.38 -2.42 -2.38
N VAL A 135 -2.22 -2.94 -3.61
CA VAL A 135 -1.81 -4.31 -3.86
C VAL A 135 -0.31 -4.32 -4.17
N PRO A 136 0.53 -4.80 -3.24
CA PRO A 136 1.98 -4.83 -3.40
C PRO A 136 2.47 -6.09 -4.11
N GLU A 137 3.71 -6.05 -4.55
CA GLU A 137 4.40 -7.12 -5.29
C GLU A 137 5.58 -7.73 -4.53
N GLY A 138 6.15 -7.02 -3.56
CA GLY A 138 7.37 -7.46 -2.87
C GLY A 138 7.17 -8.80 -2.14
N PRO A 139 8.17 -9.72 -2.15
CA PRO A 139 8.03 -11.04 -1.56
C PRO A 139 7.62 -11.00 -0.08
N PHE A 140 8.13 -10.01 0.67
CA PHE A 140 7.74 -9.76 2.05
C PHE A 140 6.24 -9.47 2.20
N LEU A 141 5.71 -8.53 1.41
CA LEU A 141 4.31 -8.12 1.49
C LEU A 141 3.36 -9.18 0.94
N ARG A 142 3.78 -9.98 -0.06
CA ARG A 142 3.00 -11.14 -0.52
C ARG A 142 2.85 -12.17 0.59
N GLU A 143 3.93 -12.48 1.32
CA GLU A 143 3.87 -13.44 2.42
C GLU A 143 3.09 -12.88 3.63
N LEU A 144 3.30 -11.61 4.00
CA LEU A 144 2.50 -10.96 5.03
C LEU A 144 1.00 -10.94 4.67
N GLY A 145 0.69 -10.60 3.42
CA GLY A 145 -0.67 -10.60 2.90
C GLY A 145 -1.31 -11.99 2.94
N ARG A 146 -0.57 -13.05 2.56
CA ARG A 146 -1.02 -14.44 2.68
C ARG A 146 -1.37 -14.80 4.13
N LEU A 147 -0.53 -14.41 5.09
CA LEU A 147 -0.80 -14.63 6.51
C LEU A 147 -2.07 -13.89 6.98
N CYS A 148 -2.29 -12.65 6.53
CA CYS A 148 -3.52 -11.90 6.81
C CYS A 148 -4.76 -12.52 6.15
N ASP A 149 -4.60 -13.17 4.98
CA ASP A 149 -5.68 -13.87 4.30
C ASP A 149 -6.04 -15.19 4.98
N ASP A 150 -5.06 -15.90 5.54
CA ASP A 150 -5.20 -17.14 6.29
C ASP A 150 -5.65 -16.92 7.74
N ASP A 151 -5.55 -15.68 8.26
CA ASP A 151 -6.03 -15.37 9.61
C ASP A 151 -7.57 -15.51 9.66
N PRO A 152 -8.11 -16.29 10.62
CA PRO A 152 -9.54 -16.57 10.71
C PRO A 152 -10.40 -15.32 11.01
N THR A 153 -9.79 -14.24 11.48
CA THR A 153 -10.48 -12.95 11.69
C THR A 153 -10.63 -12.14 10.40
N GLY A 154 -9.99 -12.58 9.31
CA GLY A 154 -9.96 -11.83 8.06
C GLY A 154 -9.19 -10.52 8.18
N MET A 155 -8.07 -10.52 8.90
CA MET A 155 -7.30 -9.34 9.25
C MET A 155 -7.01 -8.44 8.03
N LEU A 156 -7.38 -7.16 8.14
CA LEU A 156 -6.97 -6.10 7.22
C LEU A 156 -5.84 -5.29 7.85
N THR A 157 -4.98 -4.73 7.01
CA THR A 157 -3.90 -3.84 7.47
C THR A 157 -4.02 -2.47 6.84
N PHE A 158 -3.85 -1.43 7.66
CA PHE A 158 -4.03 -0.04 7.30
C PHE A 158 -2.70 0.68 7.34
N GLY A 159 -2.35 1.34 6.24
CA GLY A 159 -1.02 1.87 6.06
C GLY A 159 -0.93 3.24 5.41
N THR A 160 0.18 3.89 5.71
CA THR A 160 0.61 5.17 5.13
C THR A 160 2.14 5.16 5.05
N SER A 161 2.72 6.03 4.24
CA SER A 161 4.17 6.26 4.19
C SER A 161 4.79 6.46 5.59
N ALA A 162 5.99 5.93 5.83
CA ALA A 162 6.74 6.06 7.07
C ALA A 162 7.60 7.34 7.06
N ASN A 163 6.94 8.48 7.24
CA ASN A 163 7.56 9.81 7.20
C ASN A 163 6.70 10.82 7.98
N LEU A 164 7.22 11.99 8.33
CA LEU A 164 6.36 13.10 8.77
C LEU A 164 5.43 13.58 7.64
N SER A 165 4.23 14.03 7.97
CA SER A 165 3.24 14.45 6.98
C SER A 165 3.80 15.56 6.07
N GLY A 166 3.76 15.35 4.75
CA GLY A 166 4.23 16.32 3.75
C GLY A 166 5.75 16.31 3.47
N GLN A 167 6.55 15.49 4.14
CA GLN A 167 8.03 15.51 4.02
C GLN A 167 8.60 14.56 2.93
N GLY A 168 7.74 13.96 2.11
CA GLY A 168 8.15 13.01 1.07
C GLY A 168 8.45 11.60 1.60
N GLN A 169 8.51 10.64 0.68
CA GLN A 169 8.68 9.22 0.97
C GLN A 169 10.11 8.91 1.45
N ARG A 170 10.25 8.01 2.43
CA ARG A 170 11.55 7.49 2.90
C ARG A 170 11.83 6.12 2.27
N PHE A 171 13.04 5.93 1.77
CA PHE A 171 13.41 4.72 1.01
C PHE A 171 14.40 3.82 1.74
N ARG A 172 14.86 4.23 2.92
CA ARG A 172 15.66 3.42 3.86
C ARG A 172 15.32 3.89 5.28
N VAL A 173 15.55 3.02 6.25
CA VAL A 173 15.14 3.25 7.65
C VAL A 173 15.89 4.43 8.28
N GLU A 174 17.14 4.66 7.89
CA GLU A 174 17.96 5.76 8.41
C GLU A 174 17.44 7.15 8.02
N ASP A 175 16.59 7.23 6.99
CA ASP A 175 15.97 8.49 6.58
C ASP A 175 14.62 8.75 7.28
N ILE A 176 14.13 7.80 8.09
CA ILE A 176 12.87 7.92 8.84
C ILE A 176 13.12 8.74 10.11
N GLU A 177 12.22 9.67 10.40
CA GLU A 177 12.36 10.54 11.56
C GLU A 177 12.32 9.73 12.88
N PRO A 178 13.19 10.02 13.86
CA PRO A 178 13.24 9.26 15.12
C PRO A 178 11.88 9.14 15.83
N LYS A 179 11.09 10.23 15.85
CA LYS A 179 9.72 10.24 16.41
C LYS A 179 8.81 9.18 15.77
N VAL A 180 8.98 8.88 14.50
CA VAL A 180 8.20 7.88 13.77
C VAL A 180 8.69 6.47 14.12
N ILE A 181 10.02 6.27 14.21
CA ILE A 181 10.63 5.00 14.64
C ILE A 181 10.23 4.67 16.09
N ASP A 182 10.30 5.64 17.00
CA ASP A 182 10.01 5.47 18.41
C ASP A 182 8.53 5.14 18.70
N ALA A 183 7.65 5.36 17.73
CA ALA A 183 6.22 5.12 17.85
C ALA A 183 5.79 3.70 17.47
N VAL A 184 6.70 2.85 16.99
CA VAL A 184 6.37 1.49 16.51
C VAL A 184 6.92 0.39 17.41
N ASP A 185 6.34 -0.80 17.29
CA ASP A 185 6.73 -1.99 18.04
C ASP A 185 7.76 -2.84 17.28
N LEU A 186 7.75 -2.76 15.93
CA LEU A 186 8.65 -3.50 15.04
C LEU A 186 9.03 -2.67 13.81
N VAL A 187 10.30 -2.71 13.43
CA VAL A 187 10.83 -2.21 12.17
C VAL A 187 11.37 -3.38 11.37
N VAL A 188 10.86 -3.59 10.17
CA VAL A 188 11.39 -4.55 9.20
C VAL A 188 12.33 -3.79 8.26
N ASP A 189 13.63 -3.86 8.48
CA ASP A 189 14.64 -3.11 7.73
C ASP A 189 15.25 -3.98 6.62
N TYR A 190 14.73 -3.84 5.40
CA TYR A 190 15.24 -4.53 4.21
C TYR A 190 16.12 -3.59 3.36
N GLY A 191 16.72 -2.56 3.97
CA GLY A 191 17.63 -1.63 3.32
C GLY A 191 16.96 -0.66 2.34
N LEU A 192 17.68 -0.28 1.29
CA LEU A 192 17.24 0.71 0.30
C LEU A 192 16.18 0.12 -0.65
N GLN A 193 15.03 0.80 -0.76
CA GLN A 193 13.91 0.34 -1.57
C GLN A 193 14.09 0.58 -3.07
N LYS A 194 13.59 -0.37 -3.86
CA LYS A 194 13.84 -0.56 -5.30
C LYS A 194 13.58 0.70 -6.14
N TRP A 195 12.48 1.42 -5.90
CA TRP A 195 12.07 2.56 -6.71
C TRP A 195 12.48 3.92 -6.13
N GLN A 196 13.52 3.96 -5.28
CA GLN A 196 14.01 5.21 -4.68
C GLN A 196 14.35 6.31 -5.69
N VAL A 197 14.78 5.96 -6.90
CA VAL A 197 15.16 6.91 -7.96
C VAL A 197 14.03 7.86 -8.35
N TYR A 198 12.77 7.43 -8.21
CA TYR A 198 11.59 8.25 -8.49
C TYR A 198 11.34 9.31 -7.41
N LYS A 199 11.86 9.11 -6.20
CA LYS A 199 11.61 9.96 -5.01
C LYS A 199 10.11 10.19 -4.73
N ARG A 200 9.28 9.22 -5.11
CA ARG A 200 7.81 9.24 -4.98
C ARG A 200 7.30 7.97 -4.33
N GLY A 201 6.17 8.07 -3.66
CA GLY A 201 5.42 6.88 -3.21
C GLY A 201 4.68 6.20 -4.37
N GLY A 202 3.88 5.19 -4.03
CA GLY A 202 3.08 4.44 -5.00
C GLY A 202 2.04 5.28 -5.73
N MET A 203 1.65 4.83 -6.91
CA MET A 203 0.58 5.47 -7.68
C MET A 203 -0.81 5.07 -7.18
N ASN A 204 -1.80 5.94 -7.41
CA ASN A 204 -3.21 5.66 -7.11
C ASN A 204 -4.02 5.71 -8.41
N PHE A 205 -4.85 4.69 -8.61
CA PHE A 205 -5.63 4.45 -9.81
C PHE A 205 -7.10 4.21 -9.44
N ASP A 206 -7.97 5.04 -9.98
CA ASP A 206 -9.41 4.83 -9.98
C ASP A 206 -9.73 3.75 -11.02
N ALA A 207 -10.01 2.53 -10.56
CA ALA A 207 -10.33 1.41 -11.43
C ALA A 207 -11.78 1.46 -11.95
N GLU A 208 -12.68 2.22 -11.32
CA GLU A 208 -14.04 2.43 -11.81
C GLU A 208 -13.97 3.25 -13.11
N ASN A 209 -13.29 4.39 -13.05
CA ASN A 209 -13.25 5.36 -14.16
C ASN A 209 -11.98 5.28 -15.00
N MET A 210 -11.14 4.26 -14.76
CA MET A 210 -9.87 4.02 -15.42
C MET A 210 -8.91 5.23 -15.38
N LYS A 211 -8.95 6.00 -14.28
CA LYS A 211 -8.28 7.30 -14.16
C LYS A 211 -7.13 7.24 -13.18
N VAL A 212 -5.98 7.80 -13.58
CA VAL A 212 -4.84 8.00 -12.69
C VAL A 212 -5.14 9.17 -11.77
N LEU A 213 -5.24 8.91 -10.47
CA LEU A 213 -5.49 9.93 -9.45
C LEU A 213 -4.20 10.51 -8.88
N ARG A 214 -3.13 9.71 -8.86
CA ARG A 214 -1.79 10.15 -8.50
C ARG A 214 -0.75 9.39 -9.33
N LYS A 215 0.04 10.13 -10.11
CA LYS A 215 1.28 9.59 -10.70
C LYS A 215 2.28 9.34 -9.57
N GLY A 216 2.82 8.14 -9.50
CA GLY A 216 3.74 7.70 -8.46
C GLY A 216 5.03 7.14 -9.07
N ALA A 217 5.83 6.48 -8.24
CA ALA A 217 6.97 5.72 -8.75
C ALA A 217 6.51 4.61 -9.71
N GLY A 218 7.21 4.44 -10.83
CA GLY A 218 6.88 3.43 -11.85
C GLY A 218 5.70 3.78 -12.76
N TYR A 219 5.25 5.04 -12.81
CA TYR A 219 4.07 5.43 -13.57
C TYR A 219 4.21 5.22 -15.08
N GLU A 220 5.38 5.51 -15.65
CA GLU A 220 5.71 5.25 -17.05
C GLU A 220 5.62 3.75 -17.40
N VAL A 221 6.03 2.87 -16.48
CA VAL A 221 5.86 1.42 -16.62
C VAL A 221 4.38 1.04 -16.59
N PHE A 222 3.61 1.57 -15.62
CA PHE A 222 2.16 1.36 -15.58
C PHE A 222 1.48 1.80 -16.88
N ARG A 223 1.81 3.00 -17.34
CA ARG A 223 1.24 3.61 -18.54
C ARG A 223 1.49 2.76 -19.77
N ASP A 224 2.74 2.32 -20.02
CA ASP A 224 3.05 1.48 -21.17
C ASP A 224 2.23 0.19 -21.14
N ARG A 225 2.17 -0.48 -19.99
CA ARG A 225 1.42 -1.73 -19.79
C ARG A 225 -0.08 -1.55 -20.03
N MET A 226 -0.65 -0.46 -19.52
CA MET A 226 -2.07 -0.13 -19.73
C MET A 226 -2.41 0.11 -21.19
N LEU A 227 -1.60 0.91 -21.90
CA LEU A 227 -1.80 1.18 -23.33
C LEU A 227 -1.59 -0.07 -24.19
N ARG A 228 -0.67 -0.96 -23.78
CA ARG A 228 -0.28 -2.15 -24.54
C ARG A 228 -1.24 -3.32 -24.36
N TRP A 229 -1.69 -3.57 -23.13
CA TRP A 229 -2.45 -4.79 -22.79
C TRP A 229 -3.92 -4.54 -22.52
N PHE A 230 -4.29 -3.32 -22.10
CA PHE A 230 -5.67 -2.99 -21.72
C PHE A 230 -6.24 -1.77 -22.47
N PRO A 231 -5.97 -1.54 -23.77
CA PRO A 231 -6.46 -0.36 -24.48
C PRO A 231 -7.99 -0.28 -24.51
N ARG A 232 -8.68 -1.43 -24.63
CA ARG A 232 -10.15 -1.48 -24.63
C ARG A 232 -10.77 -0.94 -23.34
N LEU A 233 -10.18 -1.20 -22.18
CA LEU A 233 -10.69 -0.65 -20.92
C LEU A 233 -10.57 0.89 -20.89
N LEU A 234 -9.54 1.45 -21.52
CA LEU A 234 -9.35 2.89 -21.64
C LEU A 234 -10.34 3.51 -22.64
N GLU A 235 -10.51 2.87 -23.80
CA GLU A 235 -11.47 3.26 -24.83
C GLU A 235 -12.91 3.27 -24.30
N GLU A 236 -13.33 2.21 -23.62
CA GLU A 236 -14.67 2.08 -23.02
C GLU A 236 -14.94 3.16 -21.97
N ALA A 237 -13.91 3.53 -21.20
CA ALA A 237 -13.99 4.61 -20.21
C ALA A 237 -13.85 6.01 -20.83
N GLY A 238 -13.51 6.12 -22.12
CA GLY A 238 -13.30 7.41 -22.80
C GLY A 238 -12.09 8.19 -22.26
N VAL A 239 -11.07 7.49 -21.74
CA VAL A 239 -9.88 8.10 -21.12
C VAL A 239 -8.61 7.70 -21.86
N THR A 240 -7.56 8.48 -21.66
CA THR A 240 -6.19 8.17 -22.10
C THR A 240 -5.22 8.30 -20.94
N MET A 241 -4.02 7.74 -21.10
CA MET A 241 -2.93 7.88 -20.12
C MET A 241 -1.91 8.90 -20.61
N GLU A 242 -1.93 10.07 -19.99
CA GLU A 242 -0.97 11.14 -20.27
C GLU A 242 0.44 10.79 -19.82
N GLU A 243 1.45 11.32 -20.52
CA GLU A 243 2.82 11.21 -20.06
C GLU A 243 3.05 11.95 -18.74
N ASP A 244 4.07 11.53 -18.00
CA ASP A 244 4.53 12.25 -16.82
C ASP A 244 5.61 13.26 -17.18
N ARG A 245 5.21 14.53 -17.28
CA ARG A 245 6.12 15.64 -17.63
C ARG A 245 7.20 15.85 -16.58
N GLU A 246 6.93 15.50 -15.32
CA GLU A 246 7.91 15.64 -14.24
C GLU A 246 8.90 14.47 -14.21
N TYR A 247 8.57 13.35 -14.86
CA TYR A 247 9.47 12.20 -15.01
C TYR A 247 10.52 12.41 -16.10
N GLN A 248 10.34 13.38 -17.02
CA GLN A 248 11.19 13.53 -18.20
C GLN A 248 12.66 13.32 -17.87
N ALA A 249 13.16 12.21 -18.42
CA ALA A 249 14.52 11.78 -18.28
C ALA A 249 15.42 12.96 -18.63
N ARG A 250 16.36 13.26 -17.73
CA ARG A 250 17.57 13.96 -18.12
C ARG A 250 18.08 13.25 -19.37
N ASP A 251 18.18 14.00 -20.46
CA ASP A 251 18.79 13.52 -21.69
C ASP A 251 20.10 12.81 -21.33
N PRO A 252 20.37 11.59 -21.80
CA PRO A 252 21.66 10.96 -21.60
C PRO A 252 22.83 11.73 -22.26
N GLU A 253 22.54 12.83 -22.97
CA GLU A 253 23.52 13.74 -23.58
C GLU A 253 23.70 15.11 -22.88
N ALA A 254 23.37 15.22 -21.58
CA ALA A 254 23.67 16.42 -20.76
C ALA A 254 24.84 16.21 -19.78
#